data_AF-K2AF78-F1
#
_entry.id   AF-K2AF78-F1
#
_cell.length_a   1.000
_cell.length_b   1.000
_cell.length_c   1.000
_cell.angle_alpha   90.00
_cell.angle_beta   90.00
_cell.angle_gamma   90.00
#
_symmetry.space_group_name_H-M   'P 1'
#
loop_
_entity.id
_entity.type
_entity.pdbx_description
1 polymer ?
#
loop_
_entity_poly.entity_id
_entity_poly.type
_entity_poly.pdbx_seq_one_letter_code
_entity_poly.pdbx_strand_id
1 'polypeptide(L)'
;MGIPEDDPRNPAVIADNVGDCVGDTAGMGADIYESYIGALLSSIILAMATYGNSLTYATLPLMLAVFGLAGSVLGLLSSLVIKTNPAAMLRNATYVAIVMLLITSYYYLRFFDIEQTLYVSIFLGCVAGVVIGLITEHYTGGKPVEMIAQSSQSGAATNLIEGLAVGMESTVAPVVILSGIVLIANVYGGGLFGISLAAVAMLSTVGITMTVDAYGPIAD
;
A
#
# COMPACT_ATOMS: atom_id res chain seq x y z
N MET A 1 27.82 -11.40 24.02
CA MET A 1 28.22 -12.82 23.95
C MET A 1 28.80 -13.24 22.59
N GLY A 2 28.93 -12.35 21.58
CA GLY A 2 29.70 -12.64 20.36
C GLY A 2 29.24 -13.87 19.57
N ILE A 3 28.01 -14.34 19.81
CA ILE A 3 27.37 -15.41 19.04
C ILE A 3 26.65 -14.78 17.83
N PRO A 4 26.54 -15.49 16.71
CA PRO A 4 25.75 -15.06 15.56
C PRO A 4 24.27 -14.82 15.89
N GLU A 5 23.61 -14.06 15.03
CA GLU A 5 22.15 -14.01 14.91
C GLU A 5 21.60 -15.42 14.58
N ASP A 6 20.42 -15.76 15.09
CA ASP A 6 19.77 -17.08 14.96
C ASP A 6 20.59 -18.30 15.40
N ASP A 7 21.54 -18.10 16.32
CA ASP A 7 22.32 -19.21 16.82
C ASP A 7 21.46 -20.20 17.64
N PRO A 8 21.48 -21.52 17.34
CA PRO A 8 20.63 -22.52 18.00
C PRO A 8 20.92 -22.67 19.51
N ARG A 9 22.00 -22.08 20.02
CA ARG A 9 22.30 -22.03 21.47
C ARG A 9 21.48 -20.97 22.20
N ASN A 10 20.92 -19.99 21.49
CA ASN A 10 20.05 -18.97 22.06
C ASN A 10 18.62 -19.52 22.18
N PRO A 11 18.08 -19.68 23.41
CA PRO A 11 16.75 -20.26 23.60
C PRO A 11 15.61 -19.38 23.07
N ALA A 12 15.89 -18.12 22.71
CA ALA A 12 14.89 -17.20 22.17
C ALA A 12 14.68 -17.36 20.65
N VAL A 13 15.58 -18.01 19.91
CA VAL A 13 15.53 -18.06 18.43
C VAL A 13 14.25 -18.70 17.90
N ILE A 14 13.76 -19.75 18.57
CA ILE A 14 12.49 -20.37 18.19
C ILE A 14 11.32 -19.40 18.43
N ALA A 15 11.36 -18.58 19.47
CA ALA A 15 10.31 -17.61 19.73
C ALA A 15 10.35 -16.44 18.74
N ASP A 16 11.55 -16.06 18.28
CA ASP A 16 11.79 -15.03 17.26
C ASP A 16 11.14 -15.43 15.93
N ASN A 17 11.55 -16.58 15.38
CA ASN A 17 11.03 -17.13 14.12
C ASN A 17 9.51 -17.41 14.17
N VAL A 18 8.99 -17.82 15.34
CA VAL A 18 7.54 -17.95 15.55
C VAL A 18 6.87 -16.58 15.58
N GLY A 19 7.54 -15.57 16.12
CA GLY A 19 7.15 -14.16 16.11
C GLY A 19 6.91 -13.64 14.70
N ASP A 20 7.81 -13.91 13.75
CA ASP A 20 7.68 -13.44 12.35
C ASP A 20 6.44 -14.06 11.65
N CYS A 21 6.17 -15.33 11.97
CA CYS A 21 4.96 -15.99 11.49
C CYS A 21 3.67 -15.41 12.13
N VAL A 22 3.69 -15.12 13.42
CA VAL A 22 2.49 -14.73 14.18
C VAL A 22 2.18 -13.22 14.05
N GLY A 23 3.20 -12.39 14.17
CA GLY A 23 3.09 -10.94 14.05
C GLY A 23 3.08 -10.52 12.58
N ASP A 24 4.22 -10.71 11.92
CA ASP A 24 4.50 -10.08 10.64
C ASP A 24 3.75 -10.73 9.48
N THR A 25 3.38 -12.01 9.61
CA THR A 25 2.51 -12.67 8.62
C THR A 25 1.03 -12.61 9.02
N ALA A 26 0.65 -13.24 10.14
CA ALA A 26 -0.77 -13.37 10.49
C ALA A 26 -1.40 -12.05 10.94
N GLY A 27 -0.69 -11.25 11.74
CA GLY A 27 -1.16 -9.94 12.20
C GLY A 27 -1.31 -8.94 11.06
N MET A 28 -0.27 -8.79 10.24
CA MET A 28 -0.29 -7.93 9.04
C MET A 28 -1.42 -8.31 8.08
N GLY A 29 -1.62 -9.61 7.81
CA GLY A 29 -2.71 -10.06 6.93
C GLY A 29 -4.09 -9.68 7.45
N ALA A 30 -4.30 -9.74 8.77
CA ALA A 30 -5.55 -9.31 9.40
C ALA A 30 -5.76 -7.80 9.35
N ASP A 31 -4.71 -7.00 9.59
CA ASP A 31 -4.75 -5.53 9.52
C ASP A 31 -5.13 -5.04 8.10
N ILE A 32 -4.45 -5.57 7.09
CA ILE A 32 -4.74 -5.24 5.69
C ILE A 32 -6.16 -5.65 5.31
N TYR A 33 -6.64 -6.82 5.78
CA TYR A 33 -8.01 -7.26 5.54
C TYR A 33 -9.04 -6.30 6.17
N GLU A 34 -8.83 -5.87 7.41
CA GLU A 34 -9.71 -4.90 8.08
C GLU A 34 -9.76 -3.58 7.32
N SER A 35 -8.59 -3.02 6.98
CA SER A 35 -8.46 -1.78 6.21
C SER A 35 -9.17 -1.87 4.84
N TYR A 36 -9.03 -3.00 4.15
CA TYR A 36 -9.64 -3.24 2.85
C TYR A 36 -11.18 -3.32 2.92
N ILE A 37 -11.71 -4.12 3.83
CA ILE A 37 -13.16 -4.24 4.03
C ILE A 37 -13.75 -2.91 4.55
N GLY A 38 -13.04 -2.23 5.45
CA GLY A 38 -13.43 -0.92 5.97
C GLY A 38 -13.56 0.14 4.87
N ALA A 39 -12.59 0.21 3.95
CA ALA A 39 -12.65 1.12 2.81
C ALA A 39 -13.81 0.78 1.86
N LEU A 40 -14.01 -0.51 1.53
CA LEU A 40 -15.10 -0.95 0.66
C LEU A 40 -16.47 -0.63 1.25
N LEU A 41 -16.72 -1.02 2.51
CA LEU A 41 -18.00 -0.77 3.18
C LEU A 41 -18.28 0.74 3.31
N SER A 42 -17.27 1.53 3.71
CA SER A 42 -17.41 2.98 3.80
C SER A 42 -17.80 3.60 2.45
N SER A 43 -17.16 3.15 1.38
CA SER A 43 -17.46 3.64 0.03
C SER A 43 -18.87 3.24 -0.44
N ILE A 44 -19.33 2.02 -0.14
CA ILE A 44 -20.69 1.56 -0.49
C ILE A 44 -21.75 2.39 0.25
N ILE A 45 -21.55 2.61 1.55
CA ILE A 45 -22.48 3.41 2.38
C ILE A 45 -22.55 4.85 1.85
N LEU A 46 -21.42 5.46 1.51
CA LEU A 46 -21.36 6.81 0.96
C LEU A 46 -21.99 6.88 -0.44
N ALA A 47 -21.83 5.85 -1.27
CA ALA A 47 -22.48 5.76 -2.57
C ALA A 47 -24.00 5.82 -2.43
N MET A 48 -24.55 4.98 -1.54
CA MET A 48 -26.00 4.90 -1.29
C MET A 48 -26.55 6.19 -0.70
N ALA A 49 -25.80 6.85 0.19
CA ALA A 49 -26.19 8.12 0.79
C ALA A 49 -26.19 9.28 -0.22
N THR A 50 -25.27 9.27 -1.19
CA THR A 50 -25.07 10.38 -2.14
C THR A 50 -25.93 10.23 -3.40
N TYR A 51 -26.00 9.03 -3.97
CA TYR A 51 -26.62 8.76 -5.27
C TYR A 51 -27.95 7.99 -5.17
N GLY A 52 -28.49 7.82 -3.95
CA GLY A 52 -29.67 7.01 -3.68
C GLY A 52 -29.42 5.52 -3.93
N ASN A 53 -30.47 4.69 -3.94
CA ASN A 53 -30.38 3.23 -4.19
C ASN A 53 -29.94 2.86 -5.63
N SER A 54 -29.13 3.67 -6.28
CA SER A 54 -28.49 3.34 -7.54
C SER A 54 -27.46 2.23 -7.33
N LEU A 55 -27.81 1.04 -7.80
CA LEU A 55 -26.97 -0.15 -7.68
C LEU A 55 -25.63 0.02 -8.39
N THR A 56 -25.57 0.84 -9.44
CA THR A 56 -24.35 1.11 -10.21
C THR A 56 -23.27 1.77 -9.35
N TYR A 57 -23.62 2.80 -8.56
CA TYR A 57 -22.65 3.48 -7.69
C TYR A 57 -22.31 2.64 -6.45
N ALA A 58 -23.28 1.91 -5.91
CA ALA A 58 -23.05 1.02 -4.77
C ALA A 58 -22.13 -0.17 -5.11
N THR A 59 -22.14 -0.65 -6.35
CA THR A 59 -21.28 -1.77 -6.80
C THR A 59 -19.92 -1.32 -7.32
N LEU A 60 -19.72 -0.03 -7.59
CA LEU A 60 -18.46 0.52 -8.09
C LEU A 60 -17.24 0.15 -7.23
N PRO A 61 -17.25 0.30 -5.89
CA PRO A 61 -16.11 -0.08 -5.05
C PRO A 61 -15.75 -1.57 -5.16
N LEU A 62 -16.76 -2.43 -5.28
CA LEU A 62 -16.58 -3.87 -5.46
C LEU A 62 -15.97 -4.20 -6.82
N MET A 63 -16.33 -3.46 -7.87
CA MET A 63 -15.74 -3.64 -9.20
C MET A 63 -14.28 -3.21 -9.24
N LEU A 64 -13.93 -2.10 -8.56
CA LEU A 64 -12.52 -1.69 -8.41
C LEU A 64 -11.68 -2.75 -7.71
N ALA A 65 -12.22 -3.36 -6.65
CA ALA A 65 -11.63 -4.51 -5.97
C ALA A 65 -11.37 -5.69 -6.93
N VAL A 66 -12.36 -6.06 -7.75
CA VAL A 66 -12.21 -7.14 -8.75
C VAL A 66 -11.15 -6.79 -9.79
N PHE A 67 -11.14 -5.56 -10.30
CA PHE A 67 -10.14 -5.10 -11.27
C PHE A 67 -8.74 -5.07 -10.68
N GLY A 68 -8.60 -4.63 -9.43
CA GLY A 68 -7.33 -4.60 -8.73
C GLY A 68 -6.79 -6.00 -8.42
N LEU A 69 -7.66 -6.95 -8.09
CA LEU A 69 -7.29 -8.37 -7.94
C LEU A 69 -6.86 -8.97 -9.29
N ALA A 70 -7.62 -8.74 -10.36
CA ALA A 70 -7.24 -9.19 -11.71
C ALA A 70 -5.91 -8.57 -12.16
N GLY A 71 -5.72 -7.27 -11.89
CA GLY A 71 -4.46 -6.56 -12.12
C GLY A 71 -3.31 -7.15 -11.30
N SER A 72 -3.56 -7.54 -10.04
CA SER A 72 -2.56 -8.18 -9.17
C SER A 72 -2.12 -9.53 -9.73
N VAL A 73 -3.06 -10.36 -10.22
CA VAL A 73 -2.73 -11.64 -10.87
C VAL A 73 -1.87 -11.42 -12.12
N LEU A 74 -2.21 -10.44 -12.96
CA LEU A 74 -1.41 -10.09 -14.13
C LEU A 74 -0.03 -9.53 -13.76
N GLY A 75 0.04 -8.71 -12.72
CA GLY A 75 1.29 -8.20 -12.15
C GLY A 75 2.20 -9.35 -11.72
N LEU A 76 1.66 -10.34 -11.00
CA LEU A 76 2.40 -11.54 -10.61
C LEU A 76 2.89 -12.33 -11.83
N LEU A 77 2.04 -12.57 -12.83
CA LEU A 77 2.44 -13.26 -14.05
C LEU A 77 3.54 -12.50 -14.81
N SER A 78 3.55 -11.17 -14.79
CA SER A 78 4.60 -10.36 -15.42
C SER A 78 5.98 -10.57 -14.78
N SER A 79 6.02 -10.86 -13.48
CA SER A 79 7.25 -11.11 -12.72
C SER A 79 7.96 -12.40 -13.15
N LEU A 80 7.22 -13.37 -13.72
CA LEU A 80 7.79 -14.60 -14.27
C LEU A 80 8.60 -14.37 -15.55
N VAL A 81 8.36 -13.25 -16.24
CA VAL A 81 8.99 -12.91 -17.53
C VAL A 81 10.11 -11.88 -17.33
N ILE A 82 9.91 -10.90 -16.44
CA ILE A 82 10.86 -9.81 -16.18
C ILE A 82 11.81 -10.22 -15.04
N LYS A 83 12.98 -10.73 -15.40
CA LYS A 83 14.02 -11.11 -14.42
C LYS A 83 14.86 -9.89 -14.03
N THR A 84 14.59 -9.34 -12.85
CA THR A 84 15.38 -8.29 -12.19
C THR A 84 15.66 -8.68 -10.75
N ASN A 85 16.37 -7.84 -9.98
CA ASN A 85 16.53 -8.03 -8.54
C ASN A 85 15.16 -8.21 -7.85
N PRO A 86 15.04 -9.05 -6.80
CA PRO A 86 13.75 -9.39 -6.18
C PRO A 86 12.91 -8.17 -5.78
N ALA A 87 13.51 -7.18 -5.12
CA ALA A 87 12.83 -5.95 -4.72
C ALA A 87 12.31 -5.14 -5.93
N ALA A 88 13.13 -5.01 -6.98
CA ALA A 88 12.74 -4.28 -8.19
C ALA A 88 11.66 -5.02 -9.00
N MET A 89 11.70 -6.35 -8.99
CA MET A 89 10.73 -7.22 -9.65
C MET A 89 9.34 -7.06 -9.00
N LEU A 90 9.29 -7.14 -7.67
CA LEU A 90 8.06 -6.98 -6.89
C LEU A 90 7.46 -5.58 -7.07
N ARG A 91 8.29 -4.53 -7.05
CA ARG A 91 7.84 -3.15 -7.32
C ARG A 91 7.25 -2.98 -8.72
N ASN A 92 7.91 -3.53 -9.74
CA ASN A 92 7.43 -3.45 -11.12
C ASN A 92 6.10 -4.19 -11.32
N ALA A 93 5.92 -5.33 -10.64
CA ALA A 93 4.65 -6.06 -10.64
C ALA A 93 3.49 -5.22 -10.07
N THR A 94 3.75 -4.46 -9.00
CA THR A 94 2.78 -3.52 -8.43
C THR A 94 2.40 -2.41 -9.42
N TYR A 95 3.36 -1.86 -10.17
CA TYR A 95 3.06 -0.86 -11.20
C TYR A 95 2.22 -1.41 -12.35
N VAL A 96 2.47 -2.65 -12.78
CA VAL A 96 1.64 -3.32 -13.79
C VAL A 96 0.20 -3.47 -13.30
N ALA A 97 0.01 -3.90 -12.04
CA ALA A 97 -1.31 -4.04 -11.45
C ALA A 97 -2.07 -2.70 -11.39
N ILE A 98 -1.39 -1.62 -10.99
CA ILE A 98 -1.96 -0.27 -10.91
C ILE A 98 -2.35 0.25 -12.30
N VAL A 99 -1.48 0.10 -13.30
CA VAL A 99 -1.79 0.51 -14.68
C VAL A 99 -3.01 -0.25 -15.21
N MET A 100 -3.10 -1.55 -14.95
CA MET A 100 -4.26 -2.36 -15.33
C MET A 100 -5.54 -1.89 -14.64
N LEU A 101 -5.47 -1.57 -13.34
CA LEU A 101 -6.60 -1.00 -12.59
C LEU A 101 -7.06 0.34 -13.17
N LEU A 102 -6.13 1.24 -13.50
CA LEU A 102 -6.47 2.55 -14.08
C LEU A 102 -7.11 2.44 -15.47
N ILE A 103 -6.66 1.49 -16.29
CA ILE A 103 -7.23 1.23 -17.62
C ILE A 103 -8.64 0.64 -17.50
N THR A 104 -8.79 -0.41 -16.69
CA THR A 104 -10.06 -1.13 -16.53
C THR A 104 -11.12 -0.26 -15.86
N SER A 105 -10.76 0.51 -14.82
CA SER A 105 -11.66 1.46 -14.17
C SER A 105 -12.14 2.57 -15.12
N TYR A 106 -11.25 3.13 -15.95
CA TYR A 106 -11.64 4.13 -16.95
C TYR A 106 -12.70 3.61 -17.93
N TYR A 107 -12.47 2.42 -18.51
CA TYR A 107 -13.44 1.81 -19.42
C TYR A 107 -14.75 1.43 -18.72
N TYR A 108 -14.68 0.98 -17.47
CA TYR A 108 -15.87 0.66 -16.68
C TYR A 108 -16.75 1.91 -16.45
N LEU A 109 -16.15 3.02 -15.98
CA LEU A 109 -16.89 4.27 -15.77
C LEU A 109 -17.56 4.75 -17.07
N ARG A 110 -16.86 4.63 -18.20
CA ARG A 110 -17.40 5.02 -19.51
C ARG A 110 -18.52 4.11 -20.02
N PHE A 111 -18.40 2.79 -19.80
CA PHE A 111 -19.39 1.83 -20.27
C PHE A 111 -20.72 1.94 -19.52
N PHE A 112 -20.67 2.23 -18.22
CA PHE A 112 -21.85 2.38 -17.36
C PHE A 112 -22.36 3.83 -17.24
N ASP A 113 -21.83 4.75 -18.05
CA ASP A 113 -22.18 6.18 -18.06
C ASP A 113 -22.10 6.84 -16.66
N ILE A 114 -21.08 6.44 -15.89
CA ILE A 114 -20.78 6.98 -14.57
C ILE A 114 -20.01 8.30 -14.73
N GLU A 115 -20.25 9.25 -13.82
CA GLU A 115 -19.56 10.52 -13.76
C GLU A 115 -18.03 10.36 -13.81
N GLN A 116 -17.41 10.92 -14.86
CA GLN A 116 -15.96 10.83 -15.08
C GLN A 116 -15.14 11.61 -14.04
N THR A 117 -15.78 12.47 -13.25
CA THR A 117 -15.16 13.15 -12.10
C THR A 117 -14.64 12.14 -11.07
N LEU A 118 -15.34 11.02 -10.88
CA LEU A 118 -14.93 9.94 -9.97
C LEU A 118 -13.61 9.27 -10.40
N TYR A 119 -13.29 9.30 -11.70
CA TYR A 119 -12.01 8.78 -12.21
C TYR A 119 -10.82 9.54 -11.62
N VAL A 120 -10.97 10.85 -11.38
CA VAL A 120 -9.93 11.68 -10.76
C VAL A 120 -9.58 11.14 -9.38
N SER A 121 -10.58 10.78 -8.58
CA SER A 121 -10.37 10.20 -7.25
C SER A 121 -9.66 8.84 -7.30
N ILE A 122 -10.08 7.97 -8.22
CA ILE A 122 -9.44 6.66 -8.41
C ILE A 122 -7.97 6.83 -8.81
N PHE A 123 -7.71 7.70 -9.80
CA PHE A 123 -6.37 8.00 -10.27
C PHE A 123 -5.48 8.55 -9.15
N LEU A 124 -5.97 9.54 -8.40
CA LEU A 124 -5.23 10.12 -7.28
C LEU A 124 -4.94 9.12 -6.17
N GLY A 125 -5.90 8.23 -5.84
CA GLY A 125 -5.70 7.16 -4.87
C GLY A 125 -4.57 6.22 -5.25
N CYS A 126 -4.56 5.76 -6.50
CA CYS A 126 -3.49 4.91 -7.03
C CYS A 126 -2.13 5.64 -7.03
N VAL A 127 -2.09 6.90 -7.47
CA VAL A 127 -0.86 7.71 -7.47
C VAL A 127 -0.33 7.92 -6.06
N ALA A 128 -1.20 8.20 -5.07
CA ALA A 128 -0.76 8.31 -3.69
C ALA A 128 -0.11 7.02 -3.20
N GLY A 129 -0.73 5.86 -3.45
CA GLY A 129 -0.17 4.58 -3.04
C GLY A 129 1.25 4.38 -3.57
N VAL A 130 1.49 4.70 -4.85
CA VAL A 130 2.82 4.64 -5.46
C VAL A 130 3.79 5.63 -4.81
N VAL A 131 3.39 6.89 -4.68
CA VAL A 131 4.28 7.95 -4.19
C VAL A 131 4.63 7.70 -2.71
N ILE A 132 3.66 7.31 -1.89
CA ILE A 132 3.90 6.94 -0.49
C ILE A 132 4.84 5.74 -0.42
N GLY A 133 4.61 4.70 -1.22
CA GLY A 133 5.51 3.54 -1.27
C GLY A 133 6.95 3.91 -1.65
N LEU A 134 7.14 4.80 -2.63
CA LEU A 134 8.47 5.29 -3.04
C LEU A 134 9.15 6.14 -1.95
N ILE A 135 8.37 6.97 -1.24
CA ILE A 135 8.88 7.74 -0.11
C ILE A 135 9.31 6.80 1.01
N THR A 136 8.48 5.81 1.36
CA THR A 136 8.82 4.80 2.37
C THR A 136 10.09 4.06 1.97
N GLU A 137 10.21 3.59 0.73
CA GLU A 137 11.43 2.92 0.22
C GLU A 137 12.68 3.82 0.35
N HIS A 138 12.56 5.13 0.11
CA HIS A 138 13.67 6.05 0.30
C HIS A 138 14.12 6.13 1.76
N TYR A 139 13.17 6.22 2.70
CA TYR A 139 13.46 6.35 4.13
C TYR A 139 13.84 5.02 4.81
N THR A 140 13.46 3.87 4.25
CA THR A 140 13.73 2.54 4.84
C THR A 140 14.79 1.72 4.11
N GLY A 141 15.19 2.11 2.89
CA GLY A 141 16.23 1.41 2.12
C GLY A 141 17.25 2.33 1.44
N GLY A 142 17.13 3.65 1.62
CA GLY A 142 17.98 4.65 0.96
C GLY A 142 19.02 5.30 1.88
N LYS A 143 19.47 6.49 1.45
CA LYS A 143 20.47 7.31 2.15
C LYS A 143 20.17 7.59 3.63
N PRO A 144 18.90 7.84 4.06
CA PRO A 144 18.61 8.06 5.48
C PRO A 144 19.05 6.90 6.38
N VAL A 145 18.94 5.66 5.91
CA VAL A 145 19.38 4.47 6.67
C VAL A 145 20.91 4.42 6.77
N GLU A 146 21.63 4.76 5.69
CA GLU A 146 23.09 4.84 5.72
C GLU A 146 23.58 5.89 6.72
N MET A 147 22.88 7.01 6.86
CA MET A 147 23.19 8.06 7.85
C MET A 147 22.97 7.59 9.30
N ILE A 148 21.89 6.84 9.55
CA ILE A 148 21.63 6.22 10.86
C ILE A 148 22.75 5.21 11.18
N ALA A 149 23.13 4.36 10.22
CA ALA A 149 24.22 3.41 10.38
C ALA A 149 25.58 4.08 10.65
N GLN A 150 25.88 5.19 9.98
CA GLN A 150 27.08 5.99 10.27
C GLN A 150 27.03 6.60 11.68
N SER A 151 25.87 7.06 12.12
CA SER A 151 25.67 7.62 13.46
C SER A 151 25.90 6.60 14.58
N SER A 152 25.78 5.30 14.29
CA SER A 152 26.14 4.23 15.21
C SER A 152 27.64 4.22 15.60
N GLN A 153 28.53 4.80 14.79
CA GLN A 153 29.96 4.91 15.12
C GLN A 153 30.21 5.80 16.34
N SER A 154 29.31 6.73 16.63
CA SER A 154 29.39 7.62 17.79
C SER A 154 28.73 7.03 19.05
N GLY A 155 28.10 5.86 18.93
CA GLY A 155 27.45 5.12 20.02
C GLY A 155 25.95 4.87 19.80
N ALA A 156 25.36 4.07 20.69
CA ALA A 156 23.95 3.70 20.60
C ALA A 156 22.98 4.89 20.79
N ALA A 157 23.36 5.87 21.60
CA ALA A 157 22.52 7.04 21.86
C ALA A 157 22.33 7.90 20.60
N THR A 158 23.39 8.13 19.83
CA THR A 158 23.31 8.89 18.56
C THR A 158 22.52 8.14 17.51
N ASN A 159 22.65 6.80 17.44
CA ASN A 159 21.83 5.96 16.56
C ASN A 159 20.33 6.12 16.86
N LEU A 160 19.93 6.09 18.13
CA LEU A 160 18.52 6.26 18.53
C LEU A 160 17.99 7.66 18.23
N ILE A 161 18.78 8.70 18.50
CA ILE A 161 18.37 10.09 18.23
C ILE A 161 18.18 10.30 16.72
N GLU A 162 19.13 9.84 15.91
CA GLU A 162 19.06 9.97 14.45
C GLU A 162 17.88 9.17 13.88
N GLY A 163 17.69 7.93 14.32
CA GLY A 163 16.56 7.09 13.89
C GLY A 163 15.20 7.72 14.22
N LEU A 164 15.04 8.30 15.42
CA LEU A 164 13.83 9.01 15.79
C LEU A 164 13.63 10.28 14.96
N ALA A 165 14.69 11.05 14.68
CA ALA A 165 14.62 12.25 13.87
C ALA A 165 14.18 11.94 12.42
N VAL A 166 14.82 10.95 11.79
CA VAL A 166 14.47 10.48 10.44
C VAL A 166 13.04 9.94 10.41
N GLY A 167 12.64 9.19 11.45
CA GLY A 167 11.27 8.71 11.59
C GLY A 167 10.24 9.85 11.59
N MET A 168 10.47 10.90 12.40
CA MET A 168 9.60 12.08 12.43
C MET A 168 9.58 12.82 11.08
N GLU A 169 10.72 13.00 10.43
CA GLU A 169 10.84 13.63 9.11
C GLU A 169 10.06 12.87 8.03
N SER A 170 10.15 11.54 8.03
CA SER A 170 9.54 10.68 7.01
C SER A 170 8.02 10.84 6.89
N THR A 171 7.35 11.28 7.96
CA THR A 171 5.88 11.44 8.00
C THR A 171 5.38 12.69 7.29
N VAL A 172 6.22 13.71 7.11
CA VAL A 172 5.80 15.03 6.60
C VAL A 172 5.25 14.92 5.17
N ALA A 173 5.99 14.26 4.28
CA ALA A 173 5.58 14.14 2.88
C ALA A 173 4.31 13.30 2.69
N PRO A 174 4.17 12.09 3.29
CA PRO A 174 2.92 11.32 3.24
C PRO A 174 1.70 12.10 3.75
N VAL A 175 1.81 12.82 4.87
CA VAL A 175 0.69 13.60 5.43
C VAL A 175 0.26 14.72 4.48
N VAL A 176 1.21 15.44 3.89
CA VAL A 176 0.91 16.51 2.92
C VAL A 176 0.24 15.95 1.66
N ILE A 177 0.74 14.81 1.16
CA ILE A 177 0.18 14.15 -0.03
C ILE A 177 -1.26 13.68 0.22
N LEU A 178 -1.50 13.01 1.35
CA LEU A 178 -2.84 12.54 1.72
C LEU A 178 -3.80 13.72 1.89
N SER A 179 -3.37 14.79 2.56
CA SER A 179 -4.19 16.01 2.73
C SER A 179 -4.54 16.65 1.39
N GLY A 180 -3.57 16.73 0.48
CA GLY A 180 -3.78 17.25 -0.87
C GLY A 180 -4.77 16.41 -1.68
N ILE A 181 -4.66 15.09 -1.60
CA ILE A 181 -5.56 14.18 -2.33
C ILE A 181 -6.97 14.22 -1.76
N VAL A 182 -7.13 14.27 -0.43
CA VAL A 182 -8.45 14.45 0.20
C VAL A 182 -9.11 15.73 -0.31
N LEU A 183 -8.35 16.84 -0.38
CA LEU A 183 -8.85 18.12 -0.88
C LEU A 183 -9.25 18.03 -2.36
N ILE A 184 -8.37 17.50 -3.22
CA ILE A 184 -8.63 17.42 -4.67
C ILE A 184 -9.78 16.45 -4.97
N ALA A 185 -9.82 15.29 -4.31
CA ALA A 185 -10.89 14.32 -4.45
C ALA A 185 -12.23 14.89 -3.96
N ASN A 186 -12.23 15.70 -2.90
CA ASN A 186 -13.45 16.36 -2.44
C ASN A 186 -13.98 17.38 -3.44
N VAL A 187 -13.11 18.25 -3.95
CA VAL A 187 -13.50 19.37 -4.81
C VAL A 187 -13.81 18.93 -6.25
N TYR A 188 -12.98 18.05 -6.81
CA TYR A 188 -13.04 17.67 -8.23
C TYR A 188 -13.46 16.22 -8.48
N GLY A 189 -13.48 15.41 -7.41
CA GLY A 189 -13.56 13.95 -7.51
C GLY A 189 -14.86 13.33 -6.99
N GLY A 190 -15.92 14.10 -6.80
CA GLY A 190 -17.22 13.61 -6.31
C GLY A 190 -17.40 13.67 -4.79
N GLY A 191 -16.78 14.64 -4.12
CA GLY A 191 -17.04 14.92 -2.71
C GLY A 191 -16.54 13.81 -1.76
N LEU A 192 -17.34 13.52 -0.73
CA LEU A 192 -17.01 12.49 0.26
C LEU A 192 -16.94 11.09 -0.35
N PHE A 193 -17.81 10.79 -1.33
CA PHE A 193 -17.75 9.52 -2.05
C PHE A 193 -16.47 9.39 -2.88
N GLY A 194 -16.03 10.50 -3.49
CA GLY A 194 -14.72 10.59 -4.15
C GLY A 194 -13.57 10.23 -3.23
N ILE A 195 -13.53 10.80 -2.03
CA ILE A 195 -12.50 10.49 -1.02
C ILE A 195 -12.50 8.99 -0.68
N SER A 196 -13.68 8.39 -0.46
CA SER A 196 -13.77 6.95 -0.18
C SER A 196 -13.32 6.09 -1.36
N LEU A 197 -13.61 6.50 -2.60
CA LEU A 197 -13.13 5.80 -3.79
C LEU A 197 -11.60 5.91 -3.94
N ALA A 198 -11.00 7.04 -3.59
CA ALA A 198 -9.55 7.17 -3.57
C ALA A 198 -8.90 6.19 -2.58
N ALA A 199 -9.50 6.01 -1.40
CA ALA A 199 -9.05 5.03 -0.41
C ALA A 199 -9.19 3.58 -0.95
N VAL A 200 -10.34 3.25 -1.56
CA VAL A 200 -10.54 1.94 -2.21
C VAL A 200 -9.52 1.72 -3.32
N ALA A 201 -9.27 2.72 -4.17
CA ALA A 201 -8.31 2.61 -5.28
C ALA A 201 -6.87 2.40 -4.79
N MET A 202 -6.47 3.03 -3.69
CA MET A 202 -5.17 2.82 -3.05
C MET A 202 -4.99 1.37 -2.59
N LEU A 203 -6.07 0.74 -2.09
CA LEU A 203 -6.06 -0.64 -1.59
C LEU A 203 -6.51 -1.67 -2.63
N SER A 204 -6.94 -1.26 -3.83
CA SER A 204 -7.48 -2.20 -4.82
C SER A 204 -6.45 -3.22 -5.30
N THR A 205 -5.16 -2.85 -5.29
CA THR A 205 -4.04 -3.75 -5.61
C THR A 205 -3.49 -4.49 -4.38
N VAL A 206 -4.30 -4.64 -3.32
CA VAL A 206 -3.90 -5.32 -2.07
C VAL A 206 -3.34 -6.73 -2.31
N GLY A 207 -3.83 -7.45 -3.33
CA GLY A 207 -3.33 -8.79 -3.65
C GLY A 207 -1.83 -8.82 -3.97
N ILE A 208 -1.35 -7.89 -4.81
CA ILE A 208 0.08 -7.79 -5.09
C ILE A 208 0.83 -7.17 -3.91
N THR A 209 0.28 -6.14 -3.25
CA THR A 209 0.91 -5.50 -2.09
C THR A 209 1.18 -6.50 -0.96
N MET A 210 0.19 -7.32 -0.58
CA MET A 210 0.37 -8.38 0.41
C MET A 210 1.39 -9.44 -0.03
N THR A 211 1.51 -9.70 -1.34
CA THR A 211 2.52 -10.65 -1.83
C THR A 211 3.93 -10.09 -1.66
N VAL A 212 4.12 -8.78 -1.87
CA VAL A 212 5.40 -8.11 -1.63
C VAL A 212 5.73 -8.10 -0.13
N ASP A 213 4.74 -7.83 0.71
CA ASP A 213 4.93 -7.70 2.15
C ASP A 213 5.20 -9.06 2.82
N ALA A 214 4.41 -10.07 2.47
CA ALA A 214 4.60 -11.43 2.98
C ALA A 214 5.90 -12.10 2.50
N TYR A 215 6.59 -11.56 1.50
CA TYR A 215 7.91 -12.05 1.11
C TYR A 215 8.96 -11.79 2.19
N GLY A 216 8.83 -10.70 2.96
CA GLY A 216 9.78 -10.33 4.02
C GLY A 216 9.91 -11.42 5.09
N PRO A 217 8.84 -11.73 5.86
CA PRO A 217 8.88 -12.72 6.94
C PRO A 217 9.11 -14.18 6.49
N ILE A 218 9.05 -14.44 5.17
CA ILE A 218 9.42 -15.76 4.61
C ILE A 218 10.92 -15.83 4.33
N ALA A 219 11.53 -14.67 4.05
CA ALA A 219 12.96 -14.55 3.76
C ALA A 219 13.79 -14.36 5.03
N ASP A 220 13.20 -13.73 6.05
CA ASP A 220 13.64 -13.80 7.46
C ASP A 220 13.58 -15.25 7.95
#